data_AF-N9U130-F1
#
_entry.id   AF-N9U130-F1
#
_cell.length_a   1.000
_cell.length_b   1.000
_cell.length_c   1.000
_cell.angle_alpha   90.00
_cell.angle_beta   90.00
_cell.angle_gamma   90.00
#
_symmetry.space_group_name_H-M   'P 1'
#
loop_
_entity.id
_entity.type
_entity.pdbx_description
1 polymer ?
#
loop_
_entity_poly.entity_id
_entity_poly.type
_entity_poly.pdbx_seq_one_letter_code
_entity_poly.pdbx_strand_id
1 'polypeptide(L)'
;MHQNSYIPDAFIDHIAKIMPSDLSMEAFLASCRTPLRRSIRVNTLKISVAAFVERMQARGWHLEPVPWCNTGFWLTRPESETVPLGNTAEHLAGLFYIQEASSMMPVTALEGALEEAEMVLDAAAAPGSKTTQMAALMGNRGMLIANEFSASRIKGLFSNIQRCGVTNVALTHFDARVFGQWLPETFDAILLDAPCSGEGTLRKDEDALRNWSIESINDIATTQKALLESAFHALKPGGVIVYSTCTLSHQENQEVCEHIKTRFGDALSFESLADLFPGADRACTAEGYLHIWPQIYDSEGFFVARLRKHASVPNDIFKPGKLGKFPFSPLSPKEGDTLRSEIEQVYGIALRGKLYGRDGEIWLFPEPVERVIGKIRFDRIGFKLAETFKKGYRLTHEWALAYGDDASRGTLELDVELAREYMMGRDVRPEGESGQGDVVVRYQGYALGLGKWVGNRLKNGLPRDLVRDGNLFEL
;
A
#
# COMPACT_ATOMS: atom_id res chain seq x y z
N MET A 1 -24.68 -12.48 -9.36
CA MET A 1 -24.32 -13.90 -9.20
C MET A 1 -23.44 -14.26 -10.38
N HIS A 2 -22.22 -14.73 -10.13
CA HIS A 2 -21.31 -15.24 -11.16
C HIS A 2 -21.66 -16.71 -11.45
N GLN A 3 -22.90 -16.98 -11.88
CA GLN A 3 -23.36 -18.36 -12.13
C GLN A 3 -22.60 -19.03 -13.30
N ASN A 4 -21.89 -18.24 -14.12
CA ASN A 4 -21.16 -18.69 -15.29
C ASN A 4 -19.63 -18.69 -15.11
N SER A 5 -19.08 -18.53 -13.90
CA SER A 5 -17.63 -18.65 -13.68
C SER A 5 -17.13 -20.00 -14.18
N TYR A 6 -16.21 -19.98 -15.15
CA TYR A 6 -15.60 -21.17 -15.69
C TYR A 6 -14.58 -21.73 -14.70
N ILE A 7 -14.82 -22.94 -14.20
CA ILE A 7 -13.92 -23.66 -13.30
C ILE A 7 -13.56 -24.98 -13.98
N PRO A 8 -12.30 -25.17 -14.45
CA PRO A 8 -11.88 -26.38 -15.14
C PRO A 8 -11.96 -27.62 -14.23
N ASP A 9 -12.35 -28.78 -14.78
CA ASP A 9 -12.34 -30.06 -14.06
C ASP A 9 -10.94 -30.39 -13.50
N ALA A 10 -9.89 -30.11 -14.27
CA ALA A 10 -8.51 -30.31 -13.85
C ALA A 10 -8.13 -29.47 -12.61
N PHE A 11 -8.71 -28.27 -12.46
CA PHE A 11 -8.54 -27.46 -11.26
C PHE A 11 -9.30 -28.06 -10.07
N ILE A 12 -10.55 -28.49 -10.28
CA ILE A 12 -11.36 -29.14 -9.24
C ILE A 12 -10.64 -30.40 -8.71
N ASP A 13 -10.15 -31.25 -9.61
CA ASP A 13 -9.39 -32.46 -9.29
C ASP A 13 -8.09 -32.14 -8.56
N HIS A 14 -7.45 -31.01 -8.87
CA HIS A 14 -6.24 -30.56 -8.18
C HIS A 14 -6.57 -30.11 -6.76
N ILE A 15 -7.55 -29.22 -6.60
CA ILE A 15 -8.00 -28.72 -5.29
C ILE A 15 -8.49 -29.86 -4.39
N ALA A 16 -9.21 -30.84 -4.94
CA ALA A 16 -9.72 -31.99 -4.18
C ALA A 16 -8.62 -32.82 -3.50
N LYS A 17 -7.40 -32.81 -4.06
CA LYS A 17 -6.25 -33.56 -3.51
C LYS A 17 -5.56 -32.84 -2.35
N ILE A 18 -5.68 -31.53 -2.29
CA ILE A 18 -4.96 -30.68 -1.32
C ILE A 18 -5.88 -30.08 -0.25
N MET A 19 -7.19 -30.07 -0.49
CA MET A 19 -8.16 -29.54 0.45
C MET A 19 -8.15 -30.34 1.77
N PRO A 20 -8.10 -29.67 2.93
CA PRO A 20 -8.29 -30.31 4.22
C PRO A 20 -9.58 -31.14 4.29
N SER A 21 -9.50 -32.33 4.88
CA SER A 21 -10.61 -33.30 4.90
C SER A 21 -11.86 -32.86 5.68
N ASP A 22 -11.73 -31.86 6.55
CA ASP A 22 -12.81 -31.21 7.28
C ASP A 22 -13.58 -30.18 6.45
N LEU A 23 -13.05 -29.77 5.29
CA LEU A 23 -13.69 -28.83 4.38
C LEU A 23 -14.48 -29.56 3.28
N SER A 24 -15.53 -28.90 2.79
CA SER A 24 -16.39 -29.42 1.72
C SER A 24 -16.08 -28.78 0.37
N MET A 25 -15.84 -29.63 -0.64
CA MET A 25 -15.70 -29.19 -2.04
C MET A 25 -16.96 -28.48 -2.55
N GLU A 26 -18.15 -28.93 -2.14
CA GLU A 26 -19.42 -28.28 -2.50
C GLU A 26 -19.47 -26.84 -1.94
N ALA A 27 -19.10 -26.66 -0.68
CA ALA A 27 -19.07 -25.34 -0.03
C ALA A 27 -18.02 -24.41 -0.66
N PHE A 28 -16.85 -24.96 -1.03
CA PHE A 28 -15.82 -24.24 -1.76
C PHE A 28 -16.35 -23.70 -3.10
N LEU A 29 -16.92 -24.58 -3.94
CA LEU A 29 -17.46 -24.20 -5.25
C LEU A 29 -18.63 -23.20 -5.13
N ALA A 30 -19.48 -23.36 -4.13
CA ALA A 30 -20.56 -22.40 -3.83
C ALA A 30 -19.99 -21.02 -3.45
N SER A 31 -18.93 -20.99 -2.65
CA SER A 31 -18.24 -19.75 -2.27
C SER A 31 -17.59 -19.07 -3.48
N CYS A 32 -16.92 -19.84 -4.35
CA CYS A 32 -16.31 -19.33 -5.58
C CYS A 32 -17.32 -18.66 -6.53
N ARG A 33 -18.57 -19.10 -6.54
CA ARG A 33 -19.65 -18.53 -7.38
C ARG A 33 -20.36 -17.33 -6.75
N THR A 34 -20.03 -17.02 -5.51
CA THR A 34 -20.63 -15.92 -4.74
C THR A 34 -19.72 -14.69 -4.81
N PRO A 35 -20.21 -13.52 -5.26
CA PRO A 35 -19.40 -12.31 -5.30
C PRO A 35 -18.79 -11.96 -3.94
N LEU A 36 -17.62 -11.32 -3.95
CA LEU A 36 -16.99 -10.85 -2.72
C LEU A 36 -17.81 -9.74 -2.05
N ARG A 37 -17.80 -9.78 -0.72
CA ARG A 37 -18.23 -8.66 0.11
C ARG A 37 -17.29 -7.47 -0.13
N ARG A 38 -17.86 -6.28 -0.33
CA ARG A 38 -17.06 -5.05 -0.46
C ARG A 38 -16.34 -4.78 0.85
N SER A 39 -15.05 -4.46 0.77
CA SER A 39 -14.21 -4.16 1.92
C SER A 39 -13.36 -2.92 1.70
N ILE A 40 -13.08 -2.23 2.80
CA ILE A 40 -12.22 -1.05 2.86
C ILE A 40 -11.29 -1.16 4.06
N ARG A 41 -10.20 -0.41 4.02
CA ARG A 41 -9.28 -0.25 5.14
C ARG A 41 -9.09 1.23 5.45
N VAL A 42 -9.30 1.62 6.70
CA VAL A 42 -9.09 2.99 7.19
C VAL A 42 -7.61 3.34 7.11
N ASN A 43 -7.32 4.57 6.67
CA ASN A 43 -5.97 5.12 6.67
C ASN A 43 -5.72 5.89 7.98
N THR A 44 -5.04 5.26 8.92
CA THR A 44 -4.74 5.83 10.24
C THR A 44 -3.70 6.94 10.23
N LEU A 45 -3.05 7.23 9.09
CA LEU A 45 -2.27 8.46 8.90
C LEU A 45 -3.16 9.71 8.82
N LYS A 46 -4.46 9.53 8.55
CA LYS A 46 -5.41 10.59 8.23
C LYS A 46 -6.51 10.72 9.28
N ILE A 47 -7.04 9.60 9.73
CA ILE A 47 -8.21 9.56 10.61
C ILE A 47 -8.13 8.35 11.54
N SER A 48 -8.55 8.51 12.80
CA SER A 48 -8.67 7.36 13.70
C SER A 48 -9.82 6.45 13.25
N VAL A 49 -9.72 5.15 13.56
CA VAL A 49 -10.78 4.17 13.24
C VAL A 49 -12.12 4.60 13.85
N ALA A 50 -12.13 5.04 15.10
CA ALA A 50 -13.35 5.48 15.78
C ALA A 50 -14.02 6.67 15.07
N ALA A 51 -13.25 7.70 14.73
CA ALA A 51 -13.78 8.87 14.03
C ALA A 51 -14.27 8.53 12.60
N PHE A 52 -13.60 7.60 11.92
CA PHE A 52 -14.06 7.11 10.62
C PHE A 52 -15.39 6.38 10.73
N VAL A 53 -15.51 5.44 11.68
CA VAL A 53 -16.73 4.66 11.88
C VAL A 53 -17.90 5.56 12.24
N GLU A 54 -17.72 6.49 13.18
CA GLU A 54 -18.75 7.48 13.56
C GLU A 54 -19.24 8.27 12.34
N ARG A 55 -18.30 8.79 11.52
CA ARG A 55 -18.63 9.55 10.31
C ARG A 55 -19.41 8.71 9.30
N MET A 56 -18.99 7.48 9.04
CA MET A 56 -19.63 6.64 8.03
C MET A 56 -21.01 6.14 8.49
N GLN A 57 -21.17 5.84 9.78
CA GLN A 57 -22.47 5.48 10.35
C GLN A 57 -23.48 6.63 10.27
N ALA A 58 -23.03 7.88 10.46
CA ALA A 58 -23.88 9.06 10.25
C ALA A 58 -24.39 9.20 8.80
N ARG A 59 -23.68 8.60 7.83
CA ARG A 59 -24.10 8.50 6.42
C ARG A 59 -24.92 7.23 6.11
N GLY A 60 -25.27 6.45 7.13
CA GLY A 60 -26.02 5.21 6.97
C GLY A 60 -25.21 4.02 6.48
N TRP A 61 -23.87 4.10 6.48
CA TRP A 61 -23.03 2.94 6.16
C TRP A 61 -23.03 1.96 7.32
N HIS A 62 -23.13 0.67 7.00
CA HIS A 62 -22.90 -0.40 7.95
C HIS A 62 -21.49 -0.96 7.75
N LEU A 63 -20.67 -0.89 8.80
CA LEU A 63 -19.28 -1.35 8.81
C LEU A 63 -19.14 -2.53 9.76
N GLU A 64 -18.84 -3.71 9.20
CA GLU A 64 -18.57 -4.92 9.96
C GLU A 64 -17.04 -5.12 10.05
N PRO A 65 -16.46 -5.23 11.26
CA PRO A 65 -15.02 -5.39 11.42
C PRO A 65 -14.47 -6.65 10.75
N VAL A 66 -13.33 -6.53 10.08
CA VAL A 66 -12.56 -7.68 9.59
C VAL A 66 -11.73 -8.25 10.76
N PRO A 67 -11.89 -9.54 11.16
CA PRO A 67 -11.30 -10.08 12.39
C PRO A 67 -9.78 -9.96 12.49
N TRP A 68 -9.09 -10.00 11.36
CA TRP A 68 -7.63 -9.95 11.26
C TRP A 68 -7.09 -8.58 10.88
N CYS A 69 -7.90 -7.53 10.88
CA CYS A 69 -7.39 -6.18 10.59
C CYS A 69 -8.21 -5.15 11.37
N ASN A 70 -7.62 -4.60 12.43
CA ASN A 70 -8.28 -3.60 13.29
C ASN A 70 -8.65 -2.29 12.56
N THR A 71 -8.13 -2.09 11.35
CA THR A 71 -8.46 -0.95 10.48
C THR A 71 -9.31 -1.36 9.28
N GLY A 72 -9.66 -2.64 9.13
CA GLY A 72 -10.39 -3.21 8.01
C GLY A 72 -11.87 -3.45 8.31
N PHE A 73 -12.72 -3.17 7.33
CA PHE A 73 -14.17 -3.35 7.45
C PHE A 73 -14.75 -3.93 6.15
N TRP A 74 -15.66 -4.89 6.27
CA TRP A 74 -16.67 -5.11 5.25
C TRP A 74 -17.72 -4.02 5.36
N LEU A 75 -18.24 -3.56 4.22
CA LEU A 75 -19.18 -2.45 4.21
C LEU A 75 -20.45 -2.74 3.40
N THR A 76 -21.56 -2.18 3.87
CA THR A 76 -22.82 -2.07 3.13
C THR A 76 -23.24 -0.60 3.13
N ARG A 77 -23.68 -0.09 1.98
CA ARG A 77 -24.09 1.31 1.78
C ARG A 77 -25.60 1.39 1.58
N PRO A 78 -26.23 2.53 1.90
CA PRO A 78 -27.62 2.78 1.51
C PRO A 78 -27.82 2.63 0.01
N GLU A 79 -28.95 2.07 -0.41
CA GLU A 79 -29.29 1.92 -1.84
C GLU A 79 -29.44 3.27 -2.56
N SER A 80 -29.74 4.34 -1.81
CA SER A 80 -29.82 5.71 -2.32
C SER A 80 -28.48 6.27 -2.77
N GLU A 81 -27.35 5.73 -2.27
CA GLU A 81 -26.02 6.24 -2.59
C GLU A 81 -25.51 5.69 -3.93
N THR A 82 -25.60 6.53 -4.95
CA THR A 82 -25.24 6.18 -6.34
C THR A 82 -23.81 6.52 -6.73
N VAL A 83 -23.11 7.31 -5.90
CA VAL A 83 -21.71 7.68 -6.11
C VAL A 83 -20.83 6.42 -5.95
N PRO A 84 -19.92 6.10 -6.88
CA PRO A 84 -18.97 5.00 -6.70
C PRO A 84 -18.07 5.25 -5.47
N LEU A 85 -17.68 4.20 -4.75
CA LEU A 85 -16.79 4.32 -3.58
C LEU A 85 -15.54 5.16 -3.87
N GLY A 86 -14.92 4.95 -5.04
CA GLY A 86 -13.73 5.67 -5.46
C GLY A 86 -13.91 7.18 -5.71
N ASN A 87 -15.16 7.65 -5.80
CA ASN A 87 -15.54 9.03 -6.07
C ASN A 87 -16.12 9.74 -4.82
N THR A 88 -16.16 9.05 -3.68
CA THR A 88 -16.52 9.66 -2.39
C THR A 88 -15.44 10.66 -1.96
N ALA A 89 -15.84 11.68 -1.19
CA ALA A 89 -14.90 12.68 -0.68
C ALA A 89 -13.82 12.04 0.19
N GLU A 90 -14.21 11.07 1.00
CA GLU A 90 -13.36 10.34 1.92
C GLU A 90 -12.31 9.50 1.19
N HIS A 91 -12.67 8.85 0.08
CA HIS A 91 -11.69 8.14 -0.73
C HIS A 91 -10.71 9.11 -1.41
N LEU A 92 -11.20 10.22 -1.96
CA LEU A 92 -10.38 11.20 -2.66
C LEU A 92 -9.42 11.93 -1.72
N ALA A 93 -9.81 12.17 -0.48
CA ALA A 93 -8.95 12.67 0.60
C ALA A 93 -8.04 11.58 1.21
N GLY A 94 -8.15 10.33 0.77
CA GLY A 94 -7.29 9.22 1.21
C GLY A 94 -7.59 8.69 2.61
N LEU A 95 -8.81 8.89 3.13
CA LEU A 95 -9.22 8.45 4.47
C LEU A 95 -9.36 6.93 4.58
N PHE A 96 -9.57 6.25 3.45
CA PHE A 96 -9.57 4.80 3.37
C PHE A 96 -9.03 4.31 2.03
N TYR A 97 -8.64 3.04 2.00
CA TYR A 97 -8.26 2.30 0.81
C TYR A 97 -9.33 1.25 0.50
N ILE A 98 -9.70 1.08 -0.76
CA ILE A 98 -10.57 -0.03 -1.20
C ILE A 98 -9.68 -1.26 -1.38
N GLN A 99 -9.73 -2.18 -0.43
CA GLN A 99 -8.82 -3.33 -0.32
C GLN A 99 -9.62 -4.56 0.10
N GLU A 100 -9.37 -5.70 -0.54
CA GLU A 100 -9.97 -6.97 -0.17
C GLU A 100 -9.51 -7.40 1.23
N ALA A 101 -10.43 -7.96 2.02
CA ALA A 101 -10.16 -8.36 3.40
C ALA A 101 -8.96 -9.31 3.52
N SER A 102 -8.90 -10.36 2.71
CA SER A 102 -7.75 -11.30 2.56
C SER A 102 -6.42 -10.57 2.35
N SER A 103 -6.41 -9.57 1.47
CA SER A 103 -5.22 -8.78 1.11
C SER A 103 -4.67 -7.93 2.26
N MET A 104 -5.43 -7.75 3.35
CA MET A 104 -4.98 -7.05 4.57
C MET A 104 -4.15 -7.95 5.50
N MET A 105 -4.26 -9.28 5.35
CA MET A 105 -3.68 -10.23 6.29
C MET A 105 -2.14 -10.31 6.25
N PRO A 106 -1.45 -10.27 5.09
CA PRO A 106 0.01 -10.33 5.05
C PRO A 106 0.67 -9.21 5.86
N VAL A 107 0.12 -8.01 5.77
CA VAL A 107 0.64 -6.87 6.52
C VAL A 107 0.34 -7.01 8.02
N THR A 108 -0.80 -7.59 8.39
CA THR A 108 -1.11 -7.91 9.79
C THR A 108 -0.15 -8.94 10.35
N ALA A 109 0.20 -9.98 9.59
CA ALA A 109 1.21 -10.95 9.98
C ALA A 109 2.60 -10.32 10.18
N LEU A 110 2.88 -9.21 9.49
CA LEU A 110 4.14 -8.46 9.57
C LEU A 110 4.12 -7.34 10.63
N GLU A 111 2.97 -6.99 11.19
CA GLU A 111 2.74 -5.77 12.01
C GLU A 111 3.77 -5.59 13.13
N GLY A 112 4.00 -6.65 13.94
CA GLY A 112 4.96 -6.59 15.05
C GLY A 112 6.42 -6.37 14.62
N ALA A 113 6.77 -6.58 13.36
CA ALA A 113 8.10 -6.29 12.81
C ALA A 113 8.19 -4.87 12.22
N LEU A 114 7.09 -4.13 12.08
CA LEU A 114 7.05 -2.82 11.42
C LEU A 114 7.18 -1.63 12.38
N GLU A 115 6.74 -1.76 13.64
CA GLU A 115 6.65 -0.63 14.59
C GLU A 115 7.98 0.11 14.77
N GLU A 116 9.08 -0.65 14.87
CA GLU A 116 10.45 -0.15 15.08
C GLU A 116 11.37 -0.37 13.86
N ALA A 117 10.81 -0.75 12.71
CA ALA A 117 11.59 -0.97 11.50
C ALA A 117 12.10 0.35 10.90
N GLU A 118 13.39 0.40 10.60
CA GLU A 118 13.98 1.53 9.90
C GLU A 118 13.97 1.33 8.38
N MET A 119 14.09 0.08 7.92
CA MET A 119 14.13 -0.30 6.51
C MET A 119 13.17 -1.45 6.23
N VAL A 120 12.16 -1.21 5.40
CA VAL A 120 11.15 -2.21 5.00
C VAL A 120 11.13 -2.34 3.48
N LEU A 121 10.89 -3.54 2.97
CA LEU A 121 10.69 -3.79 1.53
C LEU A 121 9.29 -4.35 1.28
N ASP A 122 8.56 -3.71 0.37
CA ASP A 122 7.43 -4.29 -0.35
C ASP A 122 7.94 -4.74 -1.72
N ALA A 123 8.16 -6.05 -1.91
CA ALA A 123 8.85 -6.57 -3.08
C ALA A 123 8.01 -6.53 -4.37
N ALA A 124 6.68 -6.47 -4.24
CA ALA A 124 5.70 -6.46 -5.32
C ALA A 124 4.52 -5.54 -4.97
N ALA A 125 4.79 -4.24 -5.01
CA ALA A 125 4.01 -3.23 -4.31
C ALA A 125 2.72 -2.80 -5.02
N ALA A 126 2.64 -2.84 -6.36
CA ALA A 126 1.46 -2.28 -7.02
C ALA A 126 0.21 -3.17 -6.77
N PRO A 127 -0.98 -2.56 -6.63
CA PRO A 127 -1.29 -1.13 -6.78
C PRO A 127 -1.08 -0.27 -5.53
N GLY A 128 -0.49 -0.79 -4.45
CA GLY A 128 -0.12 -0.03 -3.25
C GLY A 128 -1.00 -0.25 -2.03
N SER A 129 -1.92 -1.22 -2.05
CA SER A 129 -2.80 -1.51 -0.91
C SER A 129 -2.01 -1.93 0.34
N LYS A 130 -1.07 -2.86 0.17
CA LYS A 130 -0.19 -3.35 1.23
C LYS A 130 0.89 -2.33 1.61
N THR A 131 1.47 -1.63 0.62
CA THR A 131 2.42 -0.54 0.86
C THR A 131 1.83 0.56 1.75
N THR A 132 0.62 1.03 1.44
CA THR A 132 -0.05 2.09 2.23
C THR A 132 -0.49 1.59 3.60
N GLN A 133 -0.76 0.29 3.75
CA GLN A 133 -1.05 -0.32 5.05
C GLN A 133 0.20 -0.35 5.93
N MET A 134 1.33 -0.79 5.37
CA MET A 134 2.62 -0.79 6.08
C MET A 134 3.04 0.64 6.46
N ALA A 135 2.92 1.61 5.55
CA ALA A 135 3.24 3.00 5.86
C ALA A 135 2.38 3.58 7.00
N ALA A 136 1.11 3.20 7.08
CA ALA A 136 0.22 3.59 8.16
C ALA A 136 0.63 2.98 9.51
N LEU A 137 0.98 1.69 9.54
CA LEU A 137 1.49 1.02 10.75
C LEU A 137 2.82 1.61 11.23
N MET A 138 3.71 1.96 10.28
CA MET A 138 4.98 2.64 10.58
C MET A 138 4.78 4.11 10.98
N GLY A 139 3.56 4.66 10.91
CA GLY A 139 3.27 6.06 11.19
C GLY A 139 4.12 7.03 10.38
N ASN A 140 4.35 6.72 9.09
CA ASN A 140 5.24 7.48 8.19
C ASN A 140 6.70 7.64 8.70
N ARG A 141 7.20 6.74 9.57
CA ARG A 141 8.61 6.68 10.03
C ARG A 141 9.42 5.65 9.25
N GLY A 142 10.74 5.65 9.43
CA GLY A 142 11.65 4.74 8.71
C GLY A 142 11.63 4.98 7.19
N MET A 143 11.96 3.95 6.41
CA MET A 143 11.88 3.95 4.95
C MET A 143 11.30 2.64 4.45
N LEU A 144 10.26 2.74 3.65
CA LEU A 144 9.63 1.64 2.94
C LEU A 144 10.02 1.71 1.46
N ILE A 145 10.78 0.73 0.98
CA ILE A 145 11.05 0.58 -0.46
C ILE A 145 9.89 -0.22 -1.04
N ALA A 146 9.14 0.40 -1.95
CA ALA A 146 8.08 -0.25 -2.72
C ALA A 146 8.57 -0.53 -4.13
N ASN A 147 8.76 -1.81 -4.43
CA ASN A 147 9.23 -2.28 -5.72
C ASN A 147 8.07 -2.76 -6.58
N GLU A 148 8.03 -2.37 -7.84
CA GLU A 148 7.07 -2.90 -8.80
C GLU A 148 7.80 -3.30 -10.08
N PHE A 149 7.61 -4.55 -10.54
CA PHE A 149 8.24 -5.04 -11.75
C PHE A 149 7.60 -4.46 -13.03
N SER A 150 6.29 -4.19 -13.01
CA SER A 150 5.57 -3.71 -14.19
C SER A 150 5.55 -2.18 -14.26
N ALA A 151 6.27 -1.63 -15.24
CA ALA A 151 6.30 -0.18 -15.51
C ALA A 151 4.91 0.47 -15.60
N SER A 152 3.92 -0.23 -16.18
CA SER A 152 2.56 0.28 -16.36
C SER A 152 1.80 0.43 -15.04
N ARG A 153 2.17 -0.34 -14.01
CA ARG A 153 1.51 -0.36 -12.70
C ARG A 153 2.12 0.67 -11.72
N ILE A 154 3.32 1.16 -11.99
CA ILE A 154 4.02 2.17 -11.16
C ILE A 154 3.19 3.45 -11.01
N LYS A 155 2.54 3.91 -12.08
CA LYS A 155 1.71 5.12 -12.01
C LYS A 155 0.55 4.96 -11.02
N GLY A 156 -0.10 3.80 -11.02
CA GLY A 156 -1.18 3.48 -10.08
C GLY A 156 -0.69 3.39 -8.64
N LEU A 157 0.45 2.71 -8.43
CA LEU A 157 1.12 2.64 -7.13
C LEU A 157 1.44 4.04 -6.58
N PHE A 158 2.07 4.89 -7.39
CA PHE A 158 2.40 6.25 -7.01
C PHE A 158 1.14 7.07 -6.67
N SER A 159 0.11 7.01 -7.52
CA SER A 159 -1.14 7.75 -7.29
C SER A 159 -1.80 7.37 -5.95
N ASN A 160 -1.78 6.08 -5.58
CA ASN A 160 -2.33 5.62 -4.32
C ASN A 160 -1.48 6.03 -3.10
N ILE A 161 -0.15 5.95 -3.18
CA ILE A 161 0.78 6.42 -2.14
C ILE A 161 0.55 7.92 -1.87
N GLN A 162 0.50 8.70 -2.94
CA GLN A 162 0.27 10.14 -2.87
C GLN A 162 -1.10 10.46 -2.25
N ARG A 163 -2.17 9.82 -2.73
CA ARG A 163 -3.54 10.04 -2.20
C ARG A 163 -3.63 9.73 -0.71
N CYS A 164 -2.94 8.70 -0.25
CA CYS A 164 -2.95 8.30 1.16
C CYS A 164 -2.03 9.15 2.06
N GLY A 165 -1.33 10.16 1.51
CA GLY A 165 -0.43 11.01 2.30
C GLY A 165 0.81 10.27 2.82
N VAL A 166 1.26 9.23 2.12
CA VAL A 166 2.42 8.44 2.53
C VAL A 166 3.71 9.17 2.17
N THR A 167 4.60 9.35 3.16
CA THR A 167 5.83 10.16 3.02
C THR A 167 7.13 9.37 3.16
N ASN A 168 7.09 8.18 3.75
CA ASN A 168 8.27 7.37 4.05
C ASN A 168 8.64 6.37 2.93
N VAL A 169 8.04 6.47 1.74
CA VAL A 169 8.22 5.49 0.66
C VAL A 169 9.25 5.94 -0.38
N ALA A 170 10.04 4.99 -0.89
CA ALA A 170 10.77 5.13 -2.14
C ALA A 170 10.34 4.06 -3.14
N LEU A 171 10.23 4.44 -4.42
CA LEU A 171 9.81 3.56 -5.50
C LEU A 171 11.00 3.05 -6.29
N THR A 172 11.02 1.74 -6.54
CA THR A 172 11.96 1.08 -7.43
C THR A 172 11.23 0.25 -8.48
N HIS A 173 11.91 0.01 -9.59
CA HIS A 173 11.37 -0.74 -10.72
C HIS A 173 12.36 -1.79 -11.16
N PHE A 174 12.31 -2.94 -10.47
CA PHE A 174 13.19 -4.06 -10.75
C PHE A 174 12.47 -5.39 -10.60
N ASP A 175 13.10 -6.40 -11.19
CA ASP A 175 12.92 -7.76 -10.73
C ASP A 175 13.39 -7.88 -9.29
N ALA A 176 12.52 -8.26 -8.36
CA ALA A 176 12.85 -8.29 -6.94
C ALA A 176 13.99 -9.30 -6.60
N ARG A 177 14.37 -10.19 -7.53
CA ARG A 177 15.56 -11.04 -7.37
C ARG A 177 16.87 -10.25 -7.21
N VAL A 178 16.88 -8.96 -7.55
CA VAL A 178 18.07 -8.11 -7.38
C VAL A 178 18.33 -7.69 -5.93
N PHE A 179 17.33 -7.71 -5.05
CA PHE A 179 17.47 -7.14 -3.70
C PHE A 179 18.50 -7.90 -2.86
N GLY A 180 18.48 -9.24 -2.89
CA GLY A 180 19.49 -10.06 -2.22
C GLY A 180 20.90 -9.89 -2.80
N GLN A 181 21.01 -9.45 -4.05
CA GLN A 181 22.30 -9.21 -4.71
C GLN A 181 22.89 -7.84 -4.34
N TRP A 182 22.04 -6.81 -4.31
CA TRP A 182 22.46 -5.39 -4.23
C TRP A 182 22.36 -4.82 -2.81
N LEU A 183 21.41 -5.32 -2.03
CA LEU A 183 21.06 -4.84 -0.70
C LEU A 183 21.05 -6.00 0.31
N PRO A 184 22.14 -6.79 0.42
CA PRO A 184 22.20 -7.86 1.41
C PRO A 184 22.02 -7.29 2.82
N GLU A 185 21.27 -8.01 3.66
CA GLU A 185 21.07 -7.73 5.09
C GLU A 185 20.75 -6.25 5.38
N THR A 186 19.87 -5.67 4.58
CA THR A 186 19.50 -4.24 4.63
C THR A 186 18.15 -4.02 5.30
N PHE A 187 17.22 -4.96 5.20
CA PHE A 187 15.84 -4.77 5.64
C PHE A 187 15.57 -5.43 6.99
N ASP A 188 14.81 -4.74 7.84
CA ASP A 188 14.31 -5.24 9.12
C ASP A 188 13.07 -6.12 8.91
N ALA A 189 12.25 -5.74 7.93
CA ALA A 189 11.05 -6.47 7.53
C ALA A 189 10.90 -6.47 6.01
N ILE A 190 10.41 -7.57 5.45
CA ILE A 190 10.12 -7.70 4.01
C ILE A 190 8.74 -8.34 3.84
N LEU A 191 7.94 -7.74 2.97
CA LEU A 191 6.73 -8.34 2.45
C LEU A 191 6.99 -8.82 1.02
N LEU A 192 6.82 -10.12 0.80
CA LEU A 192 6.84 -10.75 -0.52
C LEU A 192 5.44 -11.30 -0.82
N ASP A 193 4.58 -10.43 -1.31
CA ASP A 193 3.30 -10.82 -1.93
C ASP A 193 3.57 -11.26 -3.37
N ALA A 194 3.87 -12.54 -3.55
CA ALA A 194 4.48 -13.01 -4.77
C ALA A 194 3.47 -13.06 -5.93
N PRO A 195 3.90 -12.79 -7.18
CA PRO A 195 3.07 -13.05 -8.34
C PRO A 195 2.68 -14.54 -8.33
N CYS A 196 1.39 -14.80 -8.49
CA CYS A 196 0.78 -16.11 -8.27
C CYS A 196 -0.12 -16.49 -9.46
N SER A 197 -0.52 -17.76 -9.55
CA SER A 197 -1.49 -18.24 -10.56
C SER A 197 -2.90 -17.64 -10.43
N GLY A 198 -3.22 -17.04 -9.28
CA GLY A 198 -4.44 -16.25 -9.06
C GLY A 198 -5.68 -17.07 -8.71
N GLU A 199 -5.53 -18.34 -8.35
CA GLU A 199 -6.65 -19.29 -8.10
C GLU A 199 -7.67 -18.78 -7.06
N GLY A 200 -7.20 -18.05 -6.05
CA GLY A 200 -8.03 -17.49 -4.99
C GLY A 200 -8.89 -16.29 -5.41
N THR A 201 -8.70 -15.76 -6.63
CA THR A 201 -9.38 -14.55 -7.13
C THR A 201 -10.63 -14.83 -7.96
N LEU A 202 -11.06 -16.10 -8.07
CA LEU A 202 -12.26 -16.55 -8.77
C LEU A 202 -13.54 -15.76 -8.45
N ARG A 203 -13.68 -15.32 -7.19
CA ARG A 203 -14.85 -14.57 -6.73
C ARG A 203 -14.88 -13.12 -7.24
N LYS A 204 -13.76 -12.64 -7.79
CA LYS A 204 -13.54 -11.28 -8.28
C LYS A 204 -13.44 -11.22 -9.80
N ASP A 205 -12.78 -12.21 -10.40
CA ASP A 205 -12.55 -12.30 -11.83
C ASP A 205 -12.99 -13.67 -12.35
N GLU A 206 -14.04 -13.68 -13.18
CA GLU A 206 -14.59 -14.91 -13.78
C GLU A 206 -13.60 -15.59 -14.75
N ASP A 207 -12.63 -14.83 -15.27
CA ASP A 207 -11.61 -15.31 -16.22
C ASP A 207 -10.30 -15.73 -15.52
N ALA A 208 -10.23 -15.69 -14.18
CA ALA A 208 -9.00 -15.95 -13.42
C ALA A 208 -8.33 -17.30 -13.76
N LEU A 209 -9.13 -18.33 -14.07
CA LEU A 209 -8.63 -19.67 -14.40
C LEU A 209 -8.51 -19.96 -15.90
N ARG A 210 -8.70 -18.98 -16.77
CA ARG A 210 -8.75 -19.22 -18.23
C ARG A 210 -7.46 -19.81 -18.79
N ASN A 211 -6.31 -19.42 -18.24
CA ASN A 211 -4.99 -19.91 -18.64
C ASN A 211 -4.35 -20.82 -17.59
N TRP A 212 -5.16 -21.40 -16.71
CA TRP A 212 -4.68 -22.25 -15.61
C TRP A 212 -4.12 -23.57 -16.14
N SER A 213 -2.91 -23.93 -15.70
CA SER A 213 -2.30 -25.25 -15.95
C SER A 213 -1.27 -25.59 -14.88
N ILE A 214 -1.07 -26.89 -14.63
CA ILE A 214 -0.03 -27.39 -13.71
C ILE A 214 1.38 -26.94 -14.15
N GLU A 215 1.63 -26.88 -15.45
CA GLU A 215 2.90 -26.38 -16.01
C GLU A 215 3.13 -24.91 -15.60
N SER A 216 2.12 -24.05 -15.78
CA SER A 216 2.20 -22.64 -15.38
C SER A 216 2.42 -22.48 -13.87
N ILE A 217 1.77 -23.30 -13.04
CA ILE A 217 1.97 -23.29 -11.58
C ILE A 217 3.43 -23.59 -11.24
N ASN A 218 4.03 -24.60 -11.86
CA ASN A 218 5.42 -24.99 -11.58
C ASN A 218 6.43 -23.92 -12.01
N ASP A 219 6.19 -23.26 -13.15
CA ASP A 219 7.03 -22.14 -13.62
C ASP A 219 6.95 -20.93 -12.68
N ILE A 220 5.73 -20.62 -12.21
CA ILE A 220 5.50 -19.56 -11.23
C ILE A 220 6.17 -19.91 -9.90
N ALA A 221 6.00 -21.14 -9.39
CA ALA A 221 6.64 -21.61 -8.17
C ALA A 221 8.18 -21.50 -8.23
N THR A 222 8.78 -21.81 -9.39
CA THR A 222 10.23 -21.63 -9.61
C THR A 222 10.65 -20.17 -9.46
N THR A 223 9.85 -19.25 -9.98
CA THR A 223 10.07 -17.80 -9.83
C THR A 223 9.92 -17.36 -8.38
N GLN A 224 8.89 -17.84 -7.68
CA GLN A 224 8.63 -17.54 -6.27
C GLN A 224 9.76 -18.02 -5.36
N LYS A 225 10.32 -19.21 -5.59
CA LYS A 225 11.52 -19.72 -4.88
C LYS A 225 12.70 -18.75 -5.01
N ALA A 226 13.01 -18.31 -6.22
CA ALA A 226 14.11 -17.36 -6.45
C ALA A 226 13.84 -15.97 -5.83
N LEU A 227 12.58 -15.52 -5.82
CA LEU A 227 12.19 -14.28 -5.15
C LEU A 227 12.36 -14.37 -3.64
N LEU A 228 11.93 -15.48 -3.02
CA LEU A 228 12.03 -15.69 -1.58
C LEU A 228 13.48 -15.85 -1.12
N GLU A 229 14.34 -16.53 -1.89
CA GLU A 229 15.78 -16.56 -1.64
C GLU A 229 16.41 -15.17 -1.66
N SER A 230 16.06 -14.36 -2.66
CA SER A 230 16.57 -12.98 -2.75
C SER A 230 16.11 -12.12 -1.57
N ALA A 231 14.84 -12.24 -1.17
CA ALA A 231 14.32 -11.59 0.04
C ALA A 231 15.08 -12.04 1.29
N PHE A 232 15.35 -13.34 1.44
CA PHE A 232 16.11 -13.88 2.57
C PHE A 232 17.55 -13.34 2.68
N HIS A 233 18.23 -13.19 1.54
CA HIS A 233 19.54 -12.55 1.50
C HIS A 233 19.49 -11.05 1.82
N ALA A 234 18.42 -10.36 1.42
CA ALA A 234 18.23 -8.94 1.69
C ALA A 234 17.81 -8.64 3.14
N LEU A 235 17.26 -9.63 3.85
CA LEU A 235 16.80 -9.51 5.24
C LEU A 235 17.98 -9.54 6.23
N LYS A 236 17.95 -8.69 7.25
CA LYS A 236 18.90 -8.75 8.38
C LYS A 236 18.66 -10.00 9.24
N PRO A 237 19.70 -10.52 9.90
CA PRO A 237 19.49 -11.41 11.05
C PRO A 237 18.59 -10.75 12.09
N GLY A 238 17.64 -11.51 12.64
CA GLY A 238 16.57 -11.03 13.51
C GLY A 238 15.34 -10.51 12.76
N GLY A 239 15.45 -10.19 11.47
CA GLY A 239 14.37 -9.65 10.65
C GLY A 239 13.28 -10.68 10.30
N VAL A 240 12.15 -10.18 9.81
CA VAL A 240 10.97 -10.97 9.45
C VAL A 240 10.63 -10.83 7.97
N ILE A 241 10.33 -11.96 7.31
CA ILE A 241 9.67 -11.98 6.00
C ILE A 241 8.24 -12.47 6.21
N VAL A 242 7.28 -11.79 5.59
CA VAL A 242 5.99 -12.40 5.28
C VAL A 242 5.94 -12.73 3.80
N TYR A 243 5.76 -14.01 3.51
CA TYR A 243 5.49 -14.52 2.17
C TYR A 243 3.98 -14.73 2.03
N SER A 244 3.40 -14.26 0.93
CA SER A 244 1.99 -14.48 0.66
C SER A 244 1.68 -14.68 -0.82
N THR A 245 0.56 -15.35 -1.08
CA THR A 245 0.00 -15.51 -2.42
C THR A 245 -1.52 -15.44 -2.40
N CYS A 246 -2.06 -15.17 -3.59
CA CYS A 246 -3.46 -15.22 -3.95
C CYS A 246 -3.90 -16.58 -4.52
N THR A 247 -3.17 -17.67 -4.22
CA THR A 247 -3.40 -19.00 -4.80
C THR A 247 -3.56 -20.07 -3.72
N LEU A 248 -4.13 -21.22 -4.09
CA LEU A 248 -4.41 -22.34 -3.18
C LEU A 248 -3.44 -23.52 -3.40
N SER A 249 -2.77 -23.55 -4.56
CA SER A 249 -1.77 -24.56 -4.91
C SER A 249 -0.65 -24.72 -3.89
N HIS A 250 -0.37 -25.96 -3.48
CA HIS A 250 0.74 -26.27 -2.57
C HIS A 250 2.12 -26.02 -3.22
N GLN A 251 2.22 -26.13 -4.54
CA GLN A 251 3.45 -25.92 -5.29
C GLN A 251 3.95 -24.47 -5.19
N GLU A 252 3.03 -23.53 -5.18
CA GLU A 252 3.32 -22.11 -4.99
C GLU A 252 3.43 -21.75 -3.50
N ASN A 253 2.81 -22.50 -2.61
CA ASN A 253 2.73 -22.16 -1.20
C ASN A 253 3.72 -22.97 -0.35
N GLN A 254 3.29 -24.15 0.12
CA GLN A 254 4.04 -25.01 1.04
C GLN A 254 5.39 -25.44 0.44
N GLU A 255 5.46 -25.76 -0.85
CA GLU A 255 6.71 -26.20 -1.49
C GLU A 255 7.73 -25.06 -1.64
N VAL A 256 7.28 -23.81 -1.78
CA VAL A 256 8.17 -22.63 -1.76
C VAL A 256 8.72 -22.41 -0.36
N CYS A 257 7.88 -22.58 0.67
CA CYS A 257 8.28 -22.51 2.08
C CYS A 257 9.25 -23.66 2.47
N GLU A 258 9.00 -24.87 1.98
CA GLU A 258 9.90 -26.01 2.24
C GLU A 258 11.24 -25.84 1.52
N HIS A 259 11.23 -25.28 0.31
CA HIS A 259 12.45 -24.96 -0.42
C HIS A 259 13.39 -24.03 0.36
N ILE A 260 12.86 -22.91 0.89
CA ILE A 260 13.69 -21.96 1.64
C ILE A 260 14.23 -22.59 2.94
N LYS A 261 13.43 -23.42 3.62
CA LYS A 261 13.82 -24.15 4.82
C LYS A 261 14.91 -25.18 4.53
N THR A 262 14.77 -25.94 3.45
CA THR A 262 15.81 -26.88 3.00
C THR A 262 17.11 -26.17 2.63
N ARG A 263 17.02 -25.00 1.97
CA ARG A 263 18.19 -24.24 1.49
C ARG A 263 19.00 -23.60 2.61
N PHE A 264 18.35 -23.15 3.69
CA PHE A 264 18.99 -22.36 4.76
C PHE A 264 18.95 -22.99 6.14
N GLY A 265 18.24 -24.11 6.33
CA GLY A 265 18.21 -24.89 7.56
C GLY A 265 17.89 -24.04 8.79
N ASP A 266 18.69 -24.20 9.85
CA ASP A 266 18.52 -23.52 11.14
C ASP A 266 18.76 -22.00 11.10
N ALA A 267 19.18 -21.44 9.96
CA ALA A 267 19.28 -19.99 9.80
C ALA A 267 17.90 -19.29 9.73
N LEU A 268 16.80 -20.06 9.66
CA LEU A 268 15.44 -19.54 9.73
C LEU A 268 14.51 -20.41 10.55
N SER A 269 13.40 -19.83 10.99
CA SER A 269 12.23 -20.59 11.46
C SER A 269 10.95 -19.96 10.95
N PHE A 270 9.93 -20.80 10.78
CA PHE A 270 8.56 -20.32 10.61
C PHE A 270 7.94 -20.02 11.97
N GLU A 271 7.24 -18.90 12.05
CA GLU A 271 6.49 -18.50 13.23
C GLU A 271 5.02 -18.78 12.99
N SER A 272 4.40 -19.53 13.90
CA SER A 272 2.98 -19.88 13.78
C SER A 272 2.08 -18.64 13.76
N LEU A 273 1.09 -18.67 12.89
CA LEU A 273 0.04 -17.66 12.75
C LEU A 273 -1.30 -18.13 13.36
N ALA A 274 -1.33 -19.25 14.07
CA ALA A 274 -2.54 -19.80 14.70
C ALA A 274 -3.24 -18.83 15.67
N ASP A 275 -2.46 -17.93 16.29
CA ASP A 275 -2.95 -16.93 17.24
C ASP A 275 -2.95 -15.50 16.66
N LEU A 276 -2.82 -15.35 15.33
CA LEU A 276 -2.74 -14.03 14.69
C LEU A 276 -4.00 -13.19 14.93
N PHE A 277 -5.16 -13.84 14.96
CA PHE A 277 -6.46 -13.24 15.25
C PHE A 277 -7.43 -14.31 15.78
N PRO A 278 -8.54 -13.93 16.45
CA PRO A 278 -9.54 -14.88 16.89
C PRO A 278 -10.11 -15.72 15.73
N GLY A 279 -9.87 -17.04 15.77
CA GLY A 279 -10.30 -17.99 14.75
C GLY A 279 -9.28 -18.30 13.66
N ALA A 280 -8.05 -17.76 13.74
CA ALA A 280 -6.98 -18.03 12.77
C ALA A 280 -6.58 -19.51 12.68
N ASP A 281 -6.72 -20.25 13.79
CA ASP A 281 -6.52 -21.70 13.90
C ASP A 281 -7.33 -22.51 12.88
N ARG A 282 -8.51 -22.01 12.47
CA ARG A 282 -9.37 -22.65 11.46
C ARG A 282 -8.74 -22.75 10.07
N ALA A 283 -7.75 -21.91 9.78
CA ALA A 283 -7.01 -21.91 8.52
C ALA A 283 -5.52 -22.24 8.73
N CYS A 284 -5.11 -22.57 9.96
CA CYS A 284 -3.71 -22.76 10.27
C CYS A 284 -3.24 -24.17 9.87
N THR A 285 -2.12 -24.24 9.15
CA THR A 285 -1.50 -25.52 8.78
C THR A 285 -0.61 -26.03 9.92
N ALA A 286 -0.20 -27.31 9.86
CA ALA A 286 0.66 -27.90 10.89
C ALA A 286 2.03 -27.20 11.02
N GLU A 287 2.51 -26.59 9.94
CA GLU A 287 3.73 -25.81 9.87
C GLU A 287 3.58 -24.40 10.47
N GLY A 288 2.34 -23.97 10.77
CA GLY A 288 2.03 -22.66 11.31
C GLY A 288 1.66 -21.59 10.26
N TYR A 289 1.45 -21.98 8.99
CA TYR A 289 1.01 -21.05 7.94
C TYR A 289 -0.49 -20.80 8.05
N LEU A 290 -1.00 -19.76 7.39
CA LEU A 290 -2.44 -19.62 7.13
C LEU A 290 -2.71 -20.00 5.68
N HIS A 291 -3.47 -21.08 5.48
CA HIS A 291 -3.97 -21.50 4.17
C HIS A 291 -5.49 -21.29 4.14
N ILE A 292 -5.89 -20.16 3.56
CA ILE A 292 -7.23 -19.61 3.67
C ILE A 292 -8.04 -20.04 2.47
N TRP A 293 -8.97 -20.95 2.73
CA TRP A 293 -9.97 -21.37 1.76
C TRP A 293 -11.16 -20.39 1.80
N PRO A 294 -11.74 -20.01 0.64
CA PRO A 294 -12.82 -19.01 0.55
C PRO A 294 -13.98 -19.23 1.54
N GLN A 295 -14.38 -20.48 1.75
CA GLN A 295 -15.50 -20.88 2.61
C GLN A 295 -15.22 -20.75 4.12
N ILE A 296 -13.97 -20.52 4.54
CA ILE A 296 -13.64 -20.44 5.97
C ILE A 296 -14.11 -19.11 6.57
N TYR A 297 -13.86 -18.00 5.86
CA TYR A 297 -14.13 -16.63 6.33
C TYR A 297 -14.99 -15.80 5.37
N ASP A 298 -15.59 -16.42 4.36
CA ASP A 298 -16.29 -15.70 3.28
C ASP A 298 -15.38 -14.64 2.61
N SER A 299 -14.18 -15.07 2.25
CA SER A 299 -13.15 -14.23 1.61
C SER A 299 -12.67 -14.82 0.28
N GLU A 300 -11.63 -14.20 -0.30
CA GLU A 300 -10.83 -14.83 -1.35
C GLU A 300 -10.03 -16.01 -0.79
N GLY A 301 -9.49 -16.83 -1.70
CA GLY A 301 -8.46 -17.82 -1.37
C GLY A 301 -7.11 -17.13 -1.20
N PHE A 302 -6.35 -17.49 -0.16
CA PHE A 302 -5.12 -16.79 0.16
C PHE A 302 -4.16 -17.65 0.98
N PHE A 303 -2.86 -17.37 0.91
CA PHE A 303 -1.83 -18.04 1.72
C PHE A 303 -0.89 -17.02 2.37
N VAL A 304 -0.52 -17.26 3.63
CA VAL A 304 0.41 -16.42 4.39
C VAL A 304 1.35 -17.29 5.22
N ALA A 305 2.66 -17.05 5.08
CA ALA A 305 3.70 -17.64 5.92
C ALA A 305 4.60 -16.54 6.50
N ARG A 306 4.92 -16.64 7.79
CA ARG A 306 5.84 -15.72 8.48
C ARG A 306 7.13 -16.45 8.84
N LEU A 307 8.25 -15.87 8.40
CA LEU A 307 9.58 -16.42 8.58
C LEU A 307 10.45 -15.43 9.36
N ARG A 308 11.23 -15.93 10.32
CA ARG A 308 12.30 -15.16 10.98
C ARG A 308 13.66 -15.67 10.55
N LYS A 309 14.58 -14.76 10.22
CA LYS A 309 15.99 -15.08 9.99
C LYS A 309 16.76 -15.01 11.31
N HIS A 310 17.52 -16.04 11.66
CA HIS A 310 18.26 -16.12 12.91
C HIS A 310 19.74 -15.72 12.78
N ALA A 311 20.32 -15.95 11.61
CA ALA A 311 21.75 -15.72 11.39
C ALA A 311 22.05 -15.26 9.97
N SER A 312 23.19 -14.61 9.79
CA SER A 312 23.75 -14.34 8.46
C SER A 312 24.13 -15.66 7.79
N VAL A 313 23.92 -15.73 6.48
CA VAL A 313 24.27 -16.88 5.64
C VAL A 313 25.19 -16.44 4.50
N PRO A 314 26.06 -17.33 3.98
CA PRO A 314 26.84 -17.02 2.78
C PRO A 314 25.92 -16.62 1.62
N ASN A 315 26.23 -15.50 0.97
CA ASN A 315 25.46 -14.97 -0.15
C ASN A 315 26.18 -15.28 -1.47
N ASP A 316 25.75 -16.35 -2.12
CA ASP A 316 26.25 -16.84 -3.41
C ASP A 316 25.72 -16.04 -4.62
N ILE A 317 24.70 -15.20 -4.41
CA ILE A 317 24.12 -14.33 -5.44
C ILE A 317 24.62 -12.88 -5.35
N PHE A 318 25.52 -12.56 -4.41
CA PHE A 318 26.01 -11.19 -4.21
C PHE A 318 26.66 -10.64 -5.47
N LYS A 319 26.17 -9.48 -5.92
CA LYS A 319 26.71 -8.77 -7.07
C LYS A 319 26.45 -7.29 -6.90
N PRO A 320 27.45 -6.44 -6.67
CA PRO A 320 27.21 -5.02 -6.46
C PRO A 320 26.56 -4.41 -7.71
N GLY A 321 25.48 -3.67 -7.51
CA GLY A 321 24.84 -2.90 -8.57
C GLY A 321 25.81 -1.87 -9.14
N LYS A 322 25.86 -1.72 -10.47
CA LYS A 322 26.58 -0.61 -11.10
C LYS A 322 25.65 0.58 -11.20
N LEU A 323 25.98 1.66 -10.52
CA LEU A 323 25.14 2.86 -10.48
C LEU A 323 25.88 4.08 -11.01
N GLY A 324 25.12 4.93 -11.70
CA GLY A 324 25.59 6.26 -12.09
C GLY A 324 25.58 7.22 -10.90
N LYS A 325 25.91 8.48 -11.20
CA LYS A 325 25.83 9.57 -10.21
C LYS A 325 24.40 9.72 -9.69
N PHE A 326 24.26 9.81 -8.36
CA PHE A 326 22.97 10.12 -7.74
C PHE A 326 22.50 11.53 -8.18
N PRO A 327 21.26 11.68 -8.68
CA PRO A 327 20.86 12.92 -9.35
C PRO A 327 20.43 14.04 -8.39
N PHE A 328 20.43 13.81 -7.09
CA PHE A 328 20.06 14.80 -6.09
C PHE A 328 21.25 15.21 -5.23
N SER A 329 21.20 16.44 -4.73
CA SER A 329 22.16 16.96 -3.74
C SER A 329 21.40 17.38 -2.47
N PRO A 330 21.95 17.17 -1.27
CA PRO A 330 21.37 17.74 -0.05
C PRO A 330 21.24 19.26 -0.18
N LEU A 331 20.14 19.85 0.33
CA LEU A 331 20.03 21.30 0.46
C LEU A 331 21.06 21.82 1.47
N SER A 332 21.53 23.05 1.29
CA SER A 332 22.37 23.69 2.31
C SER A 332 21.57 23.90 3.60
N PRO A 333 22.21 23.88 4.79
CA PRO A 333 21.52 24.11 6.07
C PRO A 333 20.68 25.39 6.06
N LYS A 334 21.25 26.49 5.54
CA LYS A 334 20.56 27.78 5.46
C LYS A 334 19.29 27.72 4.61
N GLU A 335 19.36 27.11 3.42
CA GLU A 335 18.18 26.97 2.54
C GLU A 335 17.14 26.06 3.17
N GLY A 336 17.56 24.94 3.76
CA GLY A 336 16.68 24.00 4.43
C GLY A 336 15.96 24.62 5.63
N ASP A 337 16.68 25.35 6.49
CA ASP A 337 16.12 26.00 7.68
C ASP A 337 15.15 27.13 7.30
N THR A 338 15.46 27.88 6.24
CA THR A 338 14.56 28.92 5.71
C THR A 338 13.26 28.29 5.23
N LEU A 339 13.32 27.22 4.44
CA LEU A 339 12.13 26.52 3.94
C LEU A 339 11.27 25.96 5.07
N ARG A 340 11.89 25.33 6.09
CA ARG A 340 11.18 24.79 7.24
C ARG A 340 10.49 25.90 8.03
N SER A 341 11.22 26.97 8.33
CA SER A 341 10.70 28.13 9.07
C SER A 341 9.52 28.78 8.35
N GLU A 342 9.59 28.93 7.02
CA GLU A 342 8.48 29.50 6.26
C GLU A 342 7.25 28.58 6.22
N ILE A 343 7.43 27.27 6.03
CA ILE A 343 6.31 26.30 6.06
C ILE A 343 5.68 26.29 7.46
N GLU A 344 6.49 26.29 8.51
CA GLU A 344 6.02 26.37 9.88
C GLU A 344 5.28 27.69 10.10
N GLN A 345 5.84 28.83 9.70
CA GLN A 345 5.19 30.14 9.87
C GLN A 345 3.88 30.27 9.09
N VAL A 346 3.77 29.71 7.89
CA VAL A 346 2.58 29.88 7.04
C VAL A 346 1.50 28.84 7.36
N TYR A 347 1.88 27.59 7.65
CA TYR A 347 0.95 26.47 7.78
C TYR A 347 0.93 25.82 9.17
N GLY A 348 1.91 26.14 10.02
CA GLY A 348 2.07 25.53 11.34
C GLY A 348 2.54 24.08 11.28
N ILE A 349 3.24 23.70 10.20
CA ILE A 349 3.75 22.34 9.97
C ILE A 349 5.25 22.28 10.21
N ALA A 350 5.68 21.38 11.10
CA ALA A 350 7.08 21.02 11.27
C ALA A 350 7.43 19.82 10.37
N LEU A 351 8.24 20.06 9.33
CA LEU A 351 8.68 18.98 8.44
C LEU A 351 9.68 18.05 9.11
N ARG A 352 9.54 16.74 8.87
CA ARG A 352 10.50 15.69 9.25
C ARG A 352 11.13 15.06 8.01
N GLY A 353 12.35 14.54 8.11
CA GLY A 353 13.09 13.97 6.97
C GLY A 353 14.13 14.92 6.35
N LYS A 354 14.76 14.47 5.27
CA LYS A 354 15.93 15.12 4.64
C LYS A 354 15.55 15.88 3.38
N LEU A 355 16.05 17.10 3.22
CA LEU A 355 15.76 17.93 2.05
C LEU A 355 16.84 17.75 0.98
N TYR A 356 16.40 17.41 -0.24
CA TYR A 356 17.25 17.20 -1.40
C TYR A 356 16.77 18.03 -2.59
N GLY A 357 17.71 18.55 -3.37
CA GLY A 357 17.46 19.39 -4.54
C GLY A 357 17.89 18.71 -5.84
N ARG A 358 17.11 18.92 -6.90
CA ARG A 358 17.44 18.54 -8.29
C ARG A 358 16.68 19.41 -9.28
N ASP A 359 17.38 20.01 -10.24
CA ASP A 359 16.78 20.73 -11.39
C ASP A 359 15.66 21.72 -11.01
N GLY A 360 15.85 22.45 -9.92
CA GLY A 360 14.88 23.41 -9.41
C GLY A 360 13.72 22.80 -8.61
N GLU A 361 13.75 21.50 -8.33
CA GLU A 361 12.83 20.79 -7.44
C GLU A 361 13.45 20.61 -6.06
N ILE A 362 12.63 20.67 -5.02
CA ILE A 362 12.98 20.29 -3.65
C ILE A 362 12.14 19.09 -3.25
N TRP A 363 12.79 18.06 -2.74
CA TRP A 363 12.22 16.79 -2.34
C TRP A 363 12.46 16.53 -0.86
N LEU A 364 11.49 15.88 -0.21
CA LEU A 364 11.61 15.43 1.17
C LEU A 364 11.79 13.92 1.18
N PHE A 365 13.00 13.46 1.53
CA PHE A 365 13.36 12.06 1.60
C PHE A 365 13.17 11.48 3.02
N PRO A 366 12.86 10.18 3.13
CA PRO A 366 12.85 9.49 4.42
C PRO A 366 14.23 9.53 5.09
N GLU A 367 14.27 9.51 6.43
CA GLU A 367 15.53 9.70 7.18
C GLU A 367 16.63 8.68 6.87
N PRO A 368 16.37 7.36 6.75
CA PRO A 368 17.44 6.38 6.54
C PRO A 368 17.84 6.22 5.05
N VAL A 369 17.45 7.15 4.16
CA VAL A 369 17.73 7.11 2.72
C VAL A 369 19.22 6.93 2.39
N GLU A 370 20.12 7.51 3.19
CA GLU A 370 21.57 7.43 2.99
C GLU A 370 22.11 5.99 3.05
N ARG A 371 21.38 5.06 3.69
CA ARG A 371 21.76 3.64 3.78
C ARG A 371 21.70 2.92 2.43
N VAL A 372 20.93 3.44 1.48
CA VAL A 372 20.63 2.82 0.18
C VAL A 372 20.98 3.69 -1.02
N ILE A 373 21.28 4.98 -0.82
CA ILE A 373 21.85 5.84 -1.86
C ILE A 373 23.15 5.20 -2.38
N GLY A 374 23.25 5.11 -3.71
CA GLY A 374 24.43 4.52 -4.36
C GLY A 374 24.48 2.99 -4.32
N LYS A 375 23.43 2.31 -3.81
CA LYS A 375 23.30 0.84 -3.83
C LYS A 375 22.17 0.34 -4.74
N ILE A 376 21.13 1.16 -4.93
CA ILE A 376 20.04 0.91 -5.88
C ILE A 376 19.62 2.21 -6.59
N ARG A 377 19.05 2.10 -7.79
CA ARG A 377 18.41 3.23 -8.49
C ARG A 377 16.96 3.35 -8.05
N PHE A 378 16.49 4.57 -7.87
CA PHE A 378 15.11 4.85 -7.54
C PHE A 378 14.41 5.51 -8.73
N ASP A 379 13.15 5.15 -8.93
CA ASP A 379 12.25 5.93 -9.77
C ASP A 379 11.77 7.18 -9.02
N ARG A 380 11.57 7.03 -7.70
CA ARG A 380 11.14 8.11 -6.80
C ARG A 380 11.63 7.87 -5.38
N ILE A 381 11.89 8.92 -4.61
CA ILE A 381 12.23 8.84 -3.18
C ILE A 381 11.43 9.89 -2.43
N GLY A 382 10.68 9.47 -1.42
CA GLY A 382 9.76 10.35 -0.69
C GLY A 382 8.80 11.07 -1.64
N PHE A 383 8.62 12.36 -1.41
CA PHE A 383 7.76 13.19 -2.26
C PHE A 383 8.42 14.52 -2.64
N LYS A 384 7.96 15.08 -3.77
CA LYS A 384 8.36 16.39 -4.24
C LYS A 384 7.68 17.44 -3.36
N LEU A 385 8.44 18.10 -2.50
CA LEU A 385 7.94 19.08 -1.53
C LEU A 385 7.60 20.41 -2.21
N ALA A 386 8.51 20.91 -3.05
CA ALA A 386 8.38 22.23 -3.64
C ALA A 386 9.08 22.35 -5.00
N GLU A 387 8.73 23.41 -5.73
CA GLU A 387 9.44 23.90 -6.91
C GLU A 387 10.05 25.27 -6.61
N THR A 388 11.30 25.47 -6.99
CA THR A 388 12.02 26.74 -6.85
C THR A 388 11.72 27.68 -8.01
N PHE A 389 11.63 28.96 -7.71
CA PHE A 389 11.48 30.04 -8.70
C PHE A 389 12.49 31.15 -8.41
N LYS A 390 12.58 32.16 -9.29
CA LYS A 390 13.48 33.33 -9.10
C LYS A 390 13.32 34.01 -7.73
N LYS A 391 12.14 33.91 -7.11
CA LYS A 391 11.84 34.44 -5.77
C LYS A 391 11.04 33.38 -4.99
N GLY A 392 11.73 32.65 -4.12
CA GLY A 392 11.12 31.65 -3.23
C GLY A 392 10.77 30.32 -3.90
N TYR A 393 9.84 29.61 -3.27
CA TYR A 393 9.38 28.28 -3.68
C TYR A 393 7.85 28.21 -3.70
N ARG A 394 7.32 27.24 -4.44
CA ARG A 394 5.91 26.87 -4.42
C ARG A 394 5.78 25.43 -3.94
N LEU A 395 4.97 25.22 -2.91
CA LEU A 395 4.65 23.87 -2.43
C LEU A 395 3.84 23.11 -3.48
N THR A 396 3.94 21.78 -3.46
CA THR A 396 3.22 20.92 -4.40
C THR A 396 1.91 20.41 -3.81
N HIS A 397 1.04 19.90 -4.69
CA HIS A 397 -0.14 19.15 -4.28
C HIS A 397 0.21 17.93 -3.39
N GLU A 398 1.36 17.29 -3.61
CA GLU A 398 1.83 16.18 -2.78
C GLU A 398 2.08 16.59 -1.34
N TRP A 399 2.66 17.77 -1.12
CA TRP A 399 2.83 18.32 0.22
C TRP A 399 1.47 18.54 0.90
N ALA A 400 0.50 19.09 0.17
CA ALA A 400 -0.84 19.32 0.72
C ALA A 400 -1.53 18.02 1.10
N LEU A 401 -1.41 16.96 0.29
CA LEU A 401 -1.97 15.66 0.66
C LEU A 401 -1.19 14.98 1.81
N ALA A 402 0.09 15.26 1.98
CA ALA A 402 0.88 14.67 3.07
C ALA A 402 0.68 15.37 4.43
N TYR A 403 0.62 16.70 4.45
CA TYR A 403 0.63 17.50 5.69
C TYR A 403 -0.56 18.44 5.83
N GLY A 404 -1.36 18.58 4.78
CA GLY A 404 -2.43 19.58 4.73
C GLY A 404 -3.58 19.31 5.69
N ASP A 405 -3.69 18.13 6.30
CA ASP A 405 -4.71 17.83 7.32
C ASP A 405 -4.30 18.38 8.70
N ASP A 406 -2.99 18.40 8.97
CA ASP A 406 -2.43 18.84 10.24
C ASP A 406 -2.15 20.36 10.28
N ALA A 407 -2.29 21.06 9.15
CA ALA A 407 -2.03 22.49 9.07
C ALA A 407 -2.97 23.27 10.01
N SER A 408 -2.41 24.14 10.85
CA SER A 408 -3.18 24.95 11.82
C SER A 408 -3.60 26.31 11.26
N ARG A 409 -3.05 26.69 10.10
CA ARG A 409 -3.25 27.97 9.42
C ARG A 409 -2.92 27.83 7.94
N GLY A 410 -3.19 28.86 7.14
CA GLY A 410 -2.98 28.80 5.69
C GLY A 410 -3.90 27.77 5.02
N THR A 411 -5.11 27.60 5.56
CA THR A 411 -6.13 26.64 5.12
C THR A 411 -7.41 27.37 4.73
N LEU A 412 -8.18 26.77 3.82
CA LEU A 412 -9.50 27.21 3.41
C LEU A 412 -10.44 25.99 3.44
N GLU A 413 -11.52 26.09 4.21
CA GLU A 413 -12.54 25.06 4.29
C GLU A 413 -13.63 25.35 3.26
N LEU A 414 -13.90 24.40 2.36
CA LEU A 414 -14.97 24.52 1.38
C LEU A 414 -16.23 23.81 1.87
N ASP A 415 -17.39 24.30 1.45
CA ASP A 415 -18.62 23.51 1.49
C ASP A 415 -18.61 22.41 0.41
N VAL A 416 -19.64 21.56 0.41
CA VAL A 416 -19.72 20.42 -0.52
C VAL A 416 -19.79 20.84 -1.99
N GLU A 417 -20.46 21.95 -2.30
CA GLU A 417 -20.65 22.42 -3.67
C GLU A 417 -19.32 22.95 -4.24
N LEU A 418 -18.64 23.82 -3.49
CA LEU A 418 -17.35 24.37 -3.87
C LEU A 418 -16.26 23.30 -3.87
N ALA A 419 -16.27 22.38 -2.90
CA ALA A 419 -15.32 21.27 -2.88
C ALA A 419 -15.48 20.40 -4.14
N ARG A 420 -16.71 20.15 -4.58
CA ARG A 420 -16.98 19.40 -5.81
C ARG A 420 -16.46 20.14 -7.04
N GLU A 421 -16.74 21.43 -7.16
CA GLU A 421 -16.23 22.26 -8.26
C GLU A 421 -14.69 22.29 -8.28
N TYR A 422 -14.06 22.39 -7.10
CA TYR A 422 -12.61 22.29 -6.96
C TYR A 422 -12.06 20.94 -7.45
N MET A 423 -12.68 19.82 -7.07
CA MET A 423 -12.27 18.48 -7.54
C MET A 423 -12.50 18.25 -9.04
N MET A 424 -13.41 19.00 -9.64
CA MET A 424 -13.62 19.09 -11.08
C MET A 424 -12.63 20.04 -11.78
N GLY A 425 -11.61 20.53 -11.07
CA GLY A 425 -10.55 21.38 -11.62
C GLY A 425 -10.97 22.83 -11.89
N ARG A 426 -12.09 23.28 -11.32
CA ARG A 426 -12.64 24.63 -11.54
C ARG A 426 -12.16 25.60 -10.45
N ASP A 427 -12.04 26.87 -10.82
CA ASP A 427 -11.80 27.96 -9.88
C ASP A 427 -13.06 28.17 -9.01
N VAL A 428 -12.89 28.44 -7.72
CA VAL A 428 -14.00 28.63 -6.77
C VAL A 428 -13.99 30.03 -6.16
N ARG A 429 -15.14 30.48 -5.64
CA ARG A 429 -15.32 31.78 -4.98
C ARG A 429 -16.09 31.60 -3.67
N PRO A 430 -15.41 31.29 -2.56
CA PRO A 430 -16.06 31.18 -1.26
C PRO A 430 -16.58 32.56 -0.83
N GLU A 431 -17.85 32.63 -0.43
CA GLU A 431 -18.48 33.90 -0.06
C GLU A 431 -17.86 34.49 1.20
N GLY A 432 -17.63 35.81 1.21
CA GLY A 432 -17.05 36.51 2.35
C GLY A 432 -15.55 36.26 2.58
N GLU A 433 -14.92 35.36 1.82
CA GLU A 433 -13.50 35.05 1.95
C GLU A 433 -12.64 35.72 0.88
N SER A 434 -11.46 36.15 1.29
CA SER A 434 -10.41 36.62 0.39
C SER A 434 -9.05 36.43 1.04
N GLY A 435 -8.01 36.31 0.21
CA GLY A 435 -6.67 36.06 0.72
C GLY A 435 -5.58 36.43 -0.27
N GLN A 436 -4.36 36.05 0.08
CA GLN A 436 -3.19 36.19 -0.78
C GLN A 436 -2.34 34.92 -0.70
N GLY A 437 -1.65 34.60 -1.79
CA GLY A 437 -0.74 33.47 -1.84
C GLY A 437 -1.43 32.12 -1.99
N ASP A 438 -0.66 31.07 -1.74
CA ASP A 438 -1.12 29.68 -1.81
C ASP A 438 -1.79 29.30 -0.49
N VAL A 439 -2.79 28.41 -0.55
CA VAL A 439 -3.59 27.95 0.58
C VAL A 439 -3.88 26.47 0.45
N VAL A 440 -3.92 25.73 1.57
CA VAL A 440 -4.40 24.35 1.61
C VAL A 440 -5.91 24.36 1.54
N VAL A 441 -6.46 23.68 0.54
CA VAL A 441 -7.92 23.55 0.35
C VAL A 441 -8.38 22.30 1.07
N ARG A 442 -9.40 22.43 1.93
CA ARG A 442 -9.96 21.36 2.73
C ARG A 442 -11.45 21.18 2.50
N TYR A 443 -11.92 19.97 2.76
CA TYR A 443 -13.32 19.63 2.91
C TYR A 443 -13.51 18.65 4.07
N GLN A 444 -14.42 19.01 4.97
CA GLN A 444 -14.63 18.37 6.26
C GLN A 444 -13.35 18.14 7.08
N GLY A 445 -12.44 19.11 7.04
CA GLY A 445 -11.17 19.09 7.77
C GLY A 445 -10.03 18.33 7.07
N TYR A 446 -10.24 17.73 5.90
CA TYR A 446 -9.20 16.99 5.17
C TYR A 446 -8.78 17.70 3.89
N ALA A 447 -7.49 17.68 3.61
CA ALA A 447 -6.90 18.34 2.45
C ALA A 447 -7.31 17.66 1.15
N LEU A 448 -7.84 18.48 0.25
CA LEU A 448 -8.11 18.13 -1.14
C LEU A 448 -6.97 18.55 -2.07
N GLY A 449 -6.15 19.52 -1.65
CA GLY A 449 -5.02 20.00 -2.44
C GLY A 449 -4.61 21.43 -2.12
N LEU A 450 -4.04 22.11 -3.13
CA LEU A 450 -3.66 23.52 -3.05
C LEU A 450 -4.56 24.40 -3.91
N GLY A 451 -4.77 25.63 -3.46
CA GLY A 451 -5.35 26.71 -4.24
C GLY A 451 -4.48 27.95 -4.14
N LYS A 452 -4.73 28.93 -5.01
CA LYS A 452 -4.05 30.22 -4.96
C LYS A 452 -5.05 31.36 -4.99
N TRP A 453 -4.99 32.25 -4.02
CA TRP A 453 -5.85 33.42 -3.98
C TRP A 453 -5.50 34.44 -5.07
N VAL A 454 -6.55 34.92 -5.73
CA VAL A 454 -6.54 36.05 -6.68
C VAL A 454 -7.74 36.93 -6.37
N GLY A 455 -7.60 37.79 -5.35
CA GLY A 455 -8.71 38.58 -4.80
C GLY A 455 -9.66 37.68 -4.02
N ASN A 456 -10.94 37.67 -4.42
CA ASN A 456 -11.98 36.78 -3.86
C ASN A 456 -12.14 35.46 -4.64
N ARG A 457 -11.30 35.22 -5.65
CA ARG A 457 -11.29 33.96 -6.40
C ARG A 457 -10.14 33.10 -5.94
N LEU A 458 -10.43 31.84 -5.67
CA LEU A 458 -9.44 30.81 -5.48
C LEU A 458 -9.16 30.11 -6.82
N LYS A 459 -7.95 30.30 -7.34
CA LYS A 459 -7.49 29.58 -8.53
C LYS A 459 -7.19 28.12 -8.16
N ASN A 460 -7.70 27.20 -8.97
CA ASN A 460 -7.50 25.77 -8.76
C ASN A 460 -6.03 25.35 -8.96
N GLY A 461 -5.48 24.60 -8.00
CA GLY A 461 -4.12 24.06 -8.04
C GLY A 461 -4.06 22.53 -8.13
N LEU A 462 -5.19 21.86 -8.40
CA LEU A 462 -5.26 20.42 -8.54
C LEU A 462 -4.52 19.96 -9.81
N PRO A 463 -3.66 18.94 -9.73
CA PRO A 463 -3.05 18.33 -10.91
C PRO A 463 -4.12 17.85 -11.91
N ARG A 464 -3.91 18.10 -13.20
CA ARG A 464 -4.91 17.80 -14.25
C ARG A 464 -5.26 16.32 -14.36
N ASP A 465 -4.32 15.44 -14.03
CA ASP A 465 -4.50 13.99 -14.04
C ASP A 465 -5.31 13.48 -12.84
N LEU A 466 -5.55 14.32 -11.84
CA LEU A 466 -6.40 14.04 -10.67
C LEU A 466 -7.79 14.67 -10.79
N VAL A 467 -8.02 15.52 -11.80
CA VAL A 467 -9.35 16.08 -12.08
C VAL A 467 -10.32 14.95 -12.40
N ARG A 468 -11.49 14.99 -11.78
CA ARG A 468 -12.54 14.00 -11.97
C ARG A 468 -13.75 14.64 -12.62
N ASP A 469 -14.26 14.00 -13.67
CA ASP A 469 -15.45 14.45 -14.39
C ASP A 469 -16.70 13.75 -13.86
N GLY A 470 -17.64 14.50 -13.30
CA GLY A 470 -18.99 14.04 -12.95
C GLY A 470 -19.09 13.01 -11.81
N ASN A 471 -20.29 12.92 -11.21
CA ASN A 471 -20.64 12.00 -10.12
C ASN A 471 -19.60 11.93 -8.98
N LEU A 472 -19.32 13.10 -8.40
CA LEU A 472 -18.45 13.30 -7.24
C LEU A 472 -19.28 13.79 -6.07
N PHE A 473 -18.97 13.24 -4.91
CA PHE A 473 -19.60 13.55 -3.62
C PHE A 473 -21.10 13.25 -3.62
N GLU A 474 -21.59 12.91 -2.45
CA GLU A 474 -23.02 12.86 -2.22
C GLU A 474 -23.44 14.25 -1.72
N LEU A 475 -24.42 14.85 -2.38
CA LEU A 475 -24.91 16.20 -2.07
C LEU A 475 -25.95 16.16 -0.94
#